data_AF-A0A362X478-F1
#
_entry.id   AF-A0A362X478-F1
#
_cell.length_a   1.000
_cell.length_b   1.000
_cell.length_c   1.000
_cell.angle_alpha   90.00
_cell.angle_beta   90.00
_cell.angle_gamma   90.00
#
_symmetry.space_group_name_H-M   'P 1'
#
loop_
_entity.id
_entity.type
_entity.pdbx_description
1 polymer ?
#
loop_
_entity_poly.entity_id
_entity_poly.type
_entity_poly.pdbx_seq_one_letter_code
_entity_poly.pdbx_strand_id
1 'polypeptide(L)'
;MKKEIKISKKLLGGVLVAFILSFIGLFILQNFGSFSYNSDTSKYPKTNSQGKILMNIYVEPTDRVTAIYYESILGTKISNYGLRKSRIDYQIKDLRTGGKFHNYSNKFPYYIEATLKDFKYALISWGMISMILLLVTKVKVKLE
;
A
#
# COMPACT_ATOMS: atom_id res chain seq x y z
N MET A 1 22.88 -38.89 -22.34
CA MET A 1 23.46 -38.41 -21.06
C MET A 1 22.46 -37.48 -20.37
N LYS A 2 21.95 -37.85 -19.19
CA LYS A 2 21.12 -36.94 -18.38
C LYS A 2 22.03 -35.92 -17.70
N LYS A 3 21.80 -34.62 -17.91
CA LYS A 3 22.47 -33.57 -17.15
C LYS A 3 21.72 -33.41 -15.83
N GLU A 4 22.33 -33.82 -14.72
CA GLU A 4 21.79 -33.58 -13.38
C GLU A 4 22.13 -32.15 -12.93
N ILE A 5 21.10 -31.37 -12.61
CA ILE A 5 21.26 -30.03 -12.05
C ILE A 5 21.43 -30.18 -10.53
N LYS A 6 22.67 -30.11 -10.04
CA LYS A 6 22.93 -30.04 -8.59
C LYS A 6 22.67 -28.62 -8.09
N ILE A 7 21.52 -28.40 -7.46
CA ILE A 7 21.18 -27.14 -6.80
C ILE A 7 21.79 -27.15 -5.39
N SER A 8 22.60 -26.14 -5.07
CA SER A 8 23.17 -26.02 -3.72
C SER A 8 22.14 -25.46 -2.74
N LYS A 9 22.16 -25.93 -1.48
CA LYS A 9 21.30 -25.40 -0.41
C LYS A 9 21.49 -23.89 -0.20
N LYS A 10 22.72 -23.39 -0.40
CA LYS A 10 23.04 -21.96 -0.34
C LYS A 10 22.31 -21.16 -1.42
N LEU A 11 22.20 -21.71 -2.63
CA LEU A 11 21.50 -21.07 -3.74
C LEU A 11 19.99 -21.06 -3.51
N LEU A 12 19.42 -22.17 -2.99
CA LEU A 12 18.01 -22.22 -2.60
C LEU A 12 17.69 -21.18 -1.50
N GLY A 13 18.55 -21.08 -0.48
CA GLY A 13 18.42 -20.06 0.57
C GLY A 13 18.50 -18.64 0.01
N GLY A 14 19.42 -18.37 -0.92
CA GLY A 14 19.53 -17.06 -1.58
C GLY A 14 18.27 -16.67 -2.37
N VAL A 15 17.66 -17.62 -3.10
CA VAL A 15 16.42 -17.39 -3.84
C VAL A 15 15.24 -17.08 -2.90
N LEU A 16 15.16 -17.75 -1.75
CA LEU A 16 14.14 -17.47 -0.72
C LEU A 16 14.35 -16.10 -0.07
N VAL A 17 15.59 -15.74 0.25
CA VAL A 17 15.92 -14.41 0.79
C VAL A 17 15.58 -13.32 -0.23
N ALA A 18 15.89 -13.53 -1.52
CA ALA A 18 15.52 -12.59 -2.58
C ALA A 18 14.00 -12.38 -2.68
N PHE A 19 13.22 -13.44 -2.48
CA PHE A 19 11.75 -13.33 -2.46
C PHE A 19 11.27 -12.47 -1.29
N ILE A 20 11.77 -12.73 -0.08
CA ILE A 20 11.42 -11.96 1.12
C ILE A 20 11.81 -10.48 0.93
N LEU A 21 13.01 -10.20 0.41
CA LEU A 21 13.46 -8.84 0.15
C LEU A 21 12.60 -8.12 -0.90
N SER A 22 12.17 -8.83 -1.95
CA SER A 22 11.29 -8.28 -2.97
C SER A 22 9.92 -7.94 -2.39
N PHE A 23 9.39 -8.79 -1.51
CA PHE A 23 8.12 -8.54 -0.83
C PHE A 23 8.22 -7.37 0.16
N ILE A 24 9.29 -7.30 0.96
CA ILE A 24 9.54 -6.18 1.87
C ILE A 24 9.71 -4.87 1.10
N GLY A 25 10.47 -4.90 0.00
CA GLY A 25 10.65 -3.73 -0.87
C GLY A 25 9.33 -3.23 -1.43
N LEU A 26 8.47 -4.14 -1.91
CA LEU A 26 7.13 -3.79 -2.36
C LEU A 26 6.29 -3.16 -1.23
N PHE A 27 6.33 -3.73 -0.02
CA PHE A 27 5.62 -3.18 1.14
C PHE A 27 6.13 -1.78 1.51
N ILE A 28 7.44 -1.55 1.46
CA ILE A 28 8.02 -0.22 1.70
C ILE A 28 7.51 0.79 0.66
N LEU A 29 7.41 0.40 -0.61
CA LEU A 29 6.87 1.27 -1.67
C LEU A 29 5.42 1.71 -1.41
N GLN A 30 4.62 0.89 -0.73
CA GLN A 30 3.25 1.28 -0.35
C GLN A 30 3.20 2.46 0.61
N ASN A 31 4.26 2.73 1.37
CA ASN A 31 4.30 3.91 2.25
C ASN A 31 4.30 5.24 1.50
N PHE A 32 4.58 5.23 0.20
CA PHE A 32 4.57 6.41 -0.66
C PHE A 32 3.23 6.61 -1.39
N GLY A 33 2.23 5.74 -1.14
CA GLY A 33 0.88 5.93 -1.64
C GLY A 33 0.16 7.11 -1.00
N SER A 34 -0.91 7.56 -1.64
CA SER A 34 -1.74 8.68 -1.19
C SER A 34 -3.05 8.19 -0.58
N PHE A 35 -3.50 8.90 0.46
CA PHE A 35 -4.81 8.68 1.04
C PHE A 35 -5.72 9.89 0.79
N SER A 36 -6.98 9.62 0.51
CA SER A 36 -8.06 10.59 0.50
C SER A 36 -9.27 10.04 1.24
N TYR A 37 -10.20 10.90 1.62
CA TYR A 37 -11.33 10.51 2.45
C TYR A 37 -12.54 11.38 2.19
N ASN A 38 -13.72 10.85 2.51
CA ASN A 38 -14.97 11.59 2.55
C ASN A 38 -15.44 11.73 4.00
N SER A 39 -15.94 12.91 4.37
CA SER A 39 -16.57 13.15 5.66
C SER A 39 -18.08 12.97 5.60
N ASP A 40 -18.69 12.72 6.74
CA ASP A 40 -20.14 12.82 6.88
C ASP A 40 -20.54 14.29 6.99
N THR A 41 -21.14 14.83 5.93
CA THR A 41 -21.63 16.22 5.89
C THR A 41 -23.14 16.32 6.08
N SER A 42 -23.82 15.22 6.43
CA SER A 42 -25.28 15.18 6.55
C SER A 42 -25.86 16.17 7.57
N LYS A 43 -25.07 16.53 8.60
CA LYS A 43 -25.46 17.50 9.64
C LYS A 43 -25.37 18.97 9.20
N TYR A 44 -24.70 19.26 8.09
CA TYR A 44 -24.46 20.63 7.64
C TYR A 44 -25.50 21.10 6.60
N PRO A 45 -25.90 22.38 6.63
CA PRO A 45 -26.79 22.92 5.63
C PRO A 45 -26.10 22.88 4.26
N LYS A 46 -26.82 22.43 3.23
CA LYS A 46 -26.31 22.38 1.84
C LYS A 46 -26.52 23.70 1.09
N THR A 47 -27.36 24.58 1.63
CA THR A 47 -27.72 25.87 1.06
C THR A 47 -27.62 26.98 2.10
N ASN A 48 -27.30 28.20 1.64
CA ASN A 48 -27.36 29.38 2.48
C ASN A 48 -28.81 29.88 2.63
N SER A 49 -29.03 30.92 3.45
CA SER A 49 -30.34 31.56 3.67
C SER A 49 -31.00 32.13 2.40
N GLN A 50 -30.26 32.23 1.29
CA GLN A 50 -30.72 32.69 -0.02
C GLN A 50 -30.96 31.53 -1.00
N GLY A 51 -30.88 30.28 -0.54
CA GLY A 51 -31.07 29.08 -1.37
C GLY A 51 -29.88 28.71 -2.26
N LYS A 52 -28.73 29.40 -2.16
CA LYS A 52 -27.53 29.08 -2.96
C LYS A 52 -26.77 27.90 -2.38
N ILE A 53 -26.25 27.02 -3.24
CA ILE A 53 -25.45 25.86 -2.86
C ILE A 53 -24.14 26.31 -2.19
N LEU A 54 -23.83 25.73 -1.03
CA LEU A 54 -22.55 25.93 -0.35
C LEU A 54 -21.49 25.01 -0.96
N MET A 55 -20.50 25.60 -1.64
CA MET A 55 -19.42 24.86 -2.31
C MET A 55 -18.32 24.38 -1.35
N ASN A 56 -18.17 25.05 -0.21
CA ASN A 56 -17.20 24.70 0.83
C ASN A 56 -17.93 24.61 2.16
N ILE A 57 -17.85 23.44 2.81
CA ILE A 57 -18.39 23.20 4.14
C ILE A 57 -17.20 22.95 5.06
N TYR A 58 -17.10 23.72 6.14
CA TYR A 58 -16.13 23.44 7.18
C TYR A 58 -16.60 22.22 7.97
N VAL A 59 -15.76 21.19 7.98
CA VAL A 59 -16.02 19.91 8.64
C VAL A 59 -15.29 19.92 9.98
N GLU A 60 -15.98 19.58 11.06
CA GLU A 60 -15.36 19.55 12.39
C GLU A 60 -14.40 18.37 12.53
N PRO A 61 -13.31 18.49 13.31
CA PRO A 61 -12.40 17.37 13.59
C PRO A 61 -13.09 16.15 14.23
N THR A 62 -14.23 16.35 14.89
CA THR A 62 -15.03 15.29 15.52
C THR A 62 -15.96 14.58 14.54
N ASP A 63 -16.12 15.08 13.31
CA ASP A 63 -16.96 14.45 12.32
C ASP A 63 -16.43 13.10 11.90
N ARG A 64 -17.36 12.23 11.51
CA ARG A 64 -17.03 10.87 11.08
C ARG A 64 -16.56 10.86 9.63
N VAL A 65 -15.65 9.95 9.36
CA VAL A 65 -15.20 9.61 8.01
C VAL A 65 -16.16 8.55 7.47
N THR A 66 -16.69 8.76 6.26
CA THR A 66 -17.65 7.84 5.62
C THR A 66 -16.95 6.85 4.70
N ALA A 67 -15.85 7.28 4.09
CA ALA A 67 -15.03 6.46 3.21
C ALA A 67 -13.56 6.88 3.27
N ILE A 68 -12.67 5.90 3.16
CA ILE A 68 -11.23 6.10 2.98
C ILE A 68 -10.84 5.48 1.64
N TYR A 69 -10.02 6.21 0.90
CA TYR A 69 -9.42 5.80 -0.34
C TYR A 69 -7.91 5.81 -0.18
N TYR A 70 -7.29 4.72 -0.60
CA TYR A 70 -5.85 4.60 -0.73
C TYR A 70 -5.50 4.32 -2.18
N GLU A 71 -4.51 5.03 -2.70
CA GLU A 71 -3.94 4.82 -4.01
C GLU A 71 -2.44 4.55 -3.87
N SER A 72 -2.00 3.36 -4.26
CA SER A 72 -0.58 3.02 -4.26
C SER A 72 0.17 3.75 -5.36
N ILE A 73 1.48 3.87 -5.19
CA ILE A 73 2.38 4.41 -6.24
C ILE A 73 2.36 3.57 -7.54
N LEU A 74 1.88 2.32 -7.45
CA LEU A 74 1.72 1.42 -8.59
C LEU A 74 0.32 1.47 -9.21
N GLY A 75 -0.53 2.40 -8.74
CA GLY A 75 -1.88 2.65 -9.27
C GLY A 75 -2.97 1.74 -8.68
N THR A 76 -2.65 0.91 -7.68
CA THR A 76 -3.64 0.06 -7.03
C THR A 76 -4.51 0.90 -6.11
N LYS A 77 -5.82 0.83 -6.33
CA LYS A 77 -6.83 1.56 -5.56
C LYS A 77 -7.52 0.66 -4.56
N ILE A 78 -7.60 1.13 -3.33
CA ILE A 78 -8.31 0.47 -2.23
C ILE A 78 -9.31 1.47 -1.68
N SER A 79 -10.58 1.08 -1.66
CA SER A 79 -11.65 1.88 -1.12
C SER A 79 -12.36 1.11 -0.02
N ASN A 80 -12.44 1.68 1.16
CA ASN A 80 -13.24 1.12 2.24
C ASN A 80 -14.49 1.99 2.42
N TYR A 81 -15.59 1.55 1.79
CA TYR A 81 -16.89 2.19 1.88
C TYR A 81 -17.67 1.64 3.08
N GLY A 82 -18.32 2.52 3.83
CA GLY A 82 -19.19 2.07 4.91
C GLY A 82 -18.38 1.56 6.10
N LEU A 83 -17.51 2.43 6.61
CA LEU A 83 -16.84 2.27 7.92
C LEU A 83 -17.80 2.03 9.09
N ARG A 84 -19.11 2.05 8.87
CA ARG A 84 -20.14 1.52 9.79
C ARG A 84 -20.14 -0.01 9.93
N LYS A 85 -19.68 -0.77 8.93
CA LYS A 85 -19.65 -2.26 8.96
C LYS A 85 -18.31 -2.81 9.44
N SER A 86 -17.23 -2.11 9.16
CA SER A 86 -15.93 -2.28 9.79
C SER A 86 -16.03 -1.64 11.19
N ARG A 87 -15.61 -2.24 12.30
CA ARG A 87 -15.70 -1.62 13.65
C ARG A 87 -14.73 -0.45 13.85
N ILE A 88 -14.43 0.29 12.79
CA ILE A 88 -13.38 1.30 12.75
C ILE A 88 -14.03 2.64 12.41
N ASP A 89 -14.52 3.32 13.45
CA ASP A 89 -15.06 4.67 13.38
C ASP A 89 -13.90 5.67 13.37
N TYR A 90 -13.44 6.07 12.18
CA TYR A 90 -12.48 7.16 12.05
C TYR A 90 -13.19 8.51 12.16
N GLN A 91 -12.57 9.44 12.87
CA GLN A 91 -12.93 10.86 12.89
C GLN A 91 -11.97 11.67 12.03
N ILE A 92 -12.38 12.87 11.61
CA ILE A 92 -11.54 13.77 10.82
C ILE A 92 -10.24 14.09 11.57
N LYS A 93 -10.24 14.21 12.90
CA LYS A 93 -9.04 14.42 13.73
C LYS A 93 -8.03 13.28 13.66
N ASP A 94 -8.49 12.06 13.35
CA ASP A 94 -7.61 10.91 13.15
C ASP A 94 -6.85 11.01 11.81
N LEU A 95 -7.19 12.03 11.01
CA LEU A 95 -6.58 12.42 9.75
C LEU A 95 -6.00 13.83 9.90
N ARG A 96 -4.72 14.02 9.63
CA ARG A 96 -4.12 15.36 9.47
C ARG A 96 -4.70 16.04 8.24
N THR A 97 -4.70 17.38 8.29
CA THR A 97 -4.86 18.24 7.11
C THR A 97 -3.96 17.74 5.97
N GLY A 98 -4.55 17.53 4.78
CA GLY A 98 -3.87 16.91 3.64
C GLY A 98 -3.94 15.38 3.54
N GLY A 99 -4.90 14.73 4.23
CA GLY A 99 -5.21 13.30 4.01
C GLY A 99 -4.28 12.30 4.69
N LYS A 100 -3.42 12.73 5.62
CA LYS A 100 -2.45 11.84 6.28
C LYS A 100 -3.00 11.36 7.63
N PHE A 101 -3.21 10.05 7.83
CA PHE A 101 -3.59 9.52 9.16
C PHE A 101 -2.63 9.99 10.27
N HIS A 102 -3.20 10.29 11.44
CA HIS A 102 -2.47 10.62 12.66
C HIS A 102 -1.68 9.42 13.17
N ASN A 103 -2.27 8.23 13.12
CA ASN A 103 -1.66 6.98 13.57
C ASN A 103 -1.27 6.07 12.40
N TYR A 104 -0.03 5.56 12.43
CA TYR A 104 0.48 4.62 11.41
C TYR A 104 -0.30 3.31 11.38
N SER A 105 -0.74 2.81 12.54
CA SER A 105 -1.52 1.57 12.66
C SER A 105 -2.80 1.57 11.83
N ASN A 106 -3.37 2.75 11.54
CA ASN A 106 -4.56 2.90 10.71
C ASN A 106 -4.25 2.73 9.21
N LYS A 107 -2.99 2.96 8.80
CA LYS A 107 -2.55 2.81 7.40
C LYS A 107 -2.14 1.37 7.09
N PHE A 108 -1.63 0.65 8.10
CA PHE A 108 -1.05 -0.68 7.94
C PHE A 108 -1.96 -1.68 7.19
N PRO A 109 -3.28 -1.78 7.48
CA PRO A 109 -4.17 -2.70 6.74
C PRO A 109 -4.22 -2.40 5.24
N TYR A 110 -4.25 -1.11 4.86
CA TYR A 110 -4.26 -0.68 3.46
C TYR A 110 -2.96 -1.04 2.75
N TYR A 111 -1.81 -0.89 3.43
CA TYR A 111 -0.51 -1.27 2.86
C TYR A 111 -0.38 -2.77 2.63
N ILE A 112 -0.88 -3.59 3.57
CA ILE A 112 -0.90 -5.05 3.40
C ILE A 112 -1.80 -5.44 2.24
N GLU A 113 -3.03 -4.94 2.21
CA GLU A 113 -3.97 -5.25 1.11
C GLU A 113 -3.40 -4.79 -0.25
N ALA A 114 -2.76 -3.62 -0.30
CA ALA A 114 -2.13 -3.13 -1.52
C ALA A 114 -0.96 -4.00 -1.95
N THR A 115 -0.09 -4.39 -1.02
CA THR A 115 1.05 -5.28 -1.28
C THR A 115 0.57 -6.63 -1.84
N LEU A 116 -0.54 -7.17 -1.32
CA LEU A 116 -1.12 -8.41 -1.79
C LEU A 116 -1.73 -8.27 -3.21
N LYS A 117 -2.40 -7.15 -3.50
CA LYS A 117 -2.90 -6.86 -4.87
C LYS A 117 -1.77 -6.61 -5.86
N ASP A 118 -0.69 -5.98 -5.40
CA ASP A 118 0.52 -5.65 -6.16
C ASP A 118 1.53 -6.81 -6.19
N PHE A 119 1.18 -8.00 -5.69
CA PHE A 119 2.09 -9.14 -5.54
C PHE A 119 2.81 -9.55 -6.83
N LYS A 120 2.18 -9.33 -8.00
CA LYS A 120 2.82 -9.55 -9.30
C LYS A 120 4.14 -8.79 -9.47
N TYR A 121 4.25 -7.59 -8.90
CA TYR A 121 5.49 -6.80 -8.95
C TYR A 121 6.57 -7.36 -8.02
N ALA A 122 6.18 -7.97 -6.90
CA ALA A 122 7.12 -8.72 -6.05
C ALA A 122 7.65 -9.96 -6.77
N LEU A 123 6.82 -10.68 -7.54
CA LEU A 123 7.26 -11.82 -8.34
C LEU A 123 8.23 -11.42 -9.45
N ILE A 124 7.95 -10.31 -10.15
CA ILE A 124 8.81 -9.80 -11.23
C ILE A 124 10.17 -9.37 -10.68
N SER A 125 10.19 -8.57 -9.61
CA SER A 125 11.44 -8.14 -8.95
C SER A 125 12.22 -9.33 -8.38
N TRP A 126 11.53 -10.30 -7.77
CA TRP A 126 12.14 -11.55 -7.30
C TRP A 126 12.78 -12.34 -8.44
N GLY A 127 12.11 -12.47 -9.58
CA GLY A 127 12.64 -13.14 -10.76
C GLY A 127 13.92 -12.49 -11.27
N MET A 128 13.94 -11.15 -11.35
CA MET A 128 15.13 -10.38 -11.76
C MET A 128 16.30 -10.58 -10.80
N ILE A 129 16.07 -10.43 -9.49
CA ILE A 129 17.12 -10.61 -8.47
C ILE A 129 17.64 -12.05 -8.48
N SER A 130 16.74 -13.03 -8.56
CA SER A 130 17.11 -14.44 -8.63
C SER A 130 17.95 -14.74 -9.88
N MET A 131 17.59 -14.17 -11.02
CA MET A 131 18.35 -14.31 -12.26
C MET A 131 19.76 -13.73 -12.13
N ILE A 132 19.90 -12.54 -11.53
CA ILE A 132 21.21 -11.93 -11.26
C ILE A 132 22.05 -12.81 -10.34
N LEU A 133 21.46 -13.32 -9.25
CA LEU A 133 22.14 -14.24 -8.33
C LEU A 133 22.63 -15.51 -9.05
N LEU A 134 21.81 -16.08 -9.93
CA LEU A 134 22.19 -17.25 -10.74
C LEU A 134 23.34 -16.96 -11.70
N LEU A 135 23.35 -15.78 -12.32
CA LEU A 135 24.43 -15.36 -13.22
C LEU A 135 25.72 -15.14 -12.45
N VAL A 136 25.71 -14.40 -11.35
CA VAL A 136 26.91 -14.11 -10.54
C VAL A 136 27.48 -15.37 -9.88
N THR A 137 26.62 -16.32 -9.50
CA THR A 137 27.09 -17.58 -8.89
C THR A 137 27.68 -18.55 -9.90
N LYS A 138 27.25 -18.52 -11.17
CA LYS A 138 27.81 -19.35 -12.25
C LYS A 138 29.01 -18.72 -12.94
N VAL A 139 28.99 -17.41 -13.13
CA VAL A 139 30.11 -16.63 -13.62
C VAL A 139 31.03 -16.40 -12.43
N LYS A 140 32.05 -17.25 -12.25
CA LYS A 140 33.18 -16.91 -11.38
C LYS A 140 33.83 -15.66 -11.97
N VAL A 141 33.37 -14.47 -11.56
CA VAL A 141 34.07 -13.22 -11.86
C VAL A 141 35.38 -13.30 -11.10
N LYS A 142 36.44 -13.74 -11.78
CA LYS A 142 37.80 -13.51 -11.33
C LYS A 142 38.02 -12.00 -11.46
N LEU A 143 38.07 -11.31 -10.33
CA LEU A 143 38.69 -10.00 -10.25
C LEU A 143 40.20 -10.26 -10.35
N GLU A 144 40.76 -10.01 -11.53
CA GLU A 144 42.19 -9.80 -11.73
C GLU A 144 42.53 -8.33 -11.43
#